data_AF-A0A1V3KTD3-F1
#
_entry.id   AF-A0A1V3KTD3-F1
#
_cell.length_a   1.000
_cell.length_b   1.000
_cell.length_c   1.000
_cell.angle_alpha   90.00
_cell.angle_beta   90.00
_cell.angle_gamma   90.00
#
_symmetry.space_group_name_H-M   'P 1'
#
loop_
_entity.id
_entity.type
_entity.pdbx_description
1 polymer ?
#
loop_
_entity_poly.entity_id
_entity_poly.type
_entity_poly.pdbx_seq_one_letter_code
_entity_poly.pdbx_strand_id
1 'polypeptide(L)' 'MNKAEGYSHFFILKDTQGNIKKNTPYIVKVGDKTIKGISNDLGETEIIYLEDEKDLDISINTEDYDINRFTSGD' A
#
# COMPACT_ATOMS: atom_id res chain seq x y z
N MET A 1 -6.40 29.90 14.04
CA MET A 1 -6.16 28.92 12.97
C MET A 1 -5.75 27.63 13.63
N ASN A 2 -6.65 26.65 13.75
CA ASN A 2 -6.29 25.33 14.27
C ASN A 2 -5.44 24.64 13.21
N LYS A 3 -4.22 24.28 13.59
CA LYS A 3 -3.33 23.45 12.79
C LYS A 3 -4.01 22.09 12.74
N ALA A 4 -4.58 21.70 11.59
CA ALA A 4 -5.03 20.34 11.40
C ALA A 4 -3.76 19.48 11.44
N GLU A 5 -3.52 18.82 12.58
CA GLU A 5 -2.42 17.87 12.73
C GLU A 5 -2.81 16.63 11.94
N GLY A 6 -2.54 16.64 10.64
CA GLY A 6 -2.81 15.50 9.77
C GLY A 6 -2.02 14.28 10.23
N TYR A 7 -2.64 13.12 10.16
CA TYR A 7 -2.03 11.85 10.50
C TYR A 7 -1.28 11.30 9.28
N SER A 8 -0.05 10.83 9.48
CA SER A 8 0.74 10.18 8.44
C SER A 8 0.88 8.68 8.72
N HIS A 9 0.50 7.85 7.75
CA HIS A 9 0.56 6.40 7.86
C HIS A 9 1.35 5.79 6.71
N PHE A 10 1.98 4.66 6.94
CA PHE A 10 2.49 3.76 5.90
C PHE A 10 2.27 2.32 6.33
N PHE A 11 2.22 1.40 5.38
CA PHE A 11 1.95 -0.01 5.64
C PHE A 11 3.07 -0.87 5.08
N ILE A 12 3.41 -1.94 5.80
CA ILE A 12 4.37 -2.95 5.34
C ILE A 12 3.59 -4.16 4.84
N LEU A 13 3.74 -4.48 3.56
CA LEU A 13 3.10 -5.63 2.95
C LEU A 13 3.84 -6.92 3.33
N LYS A 14 3.11 -7.87 3.90
CA LYS A 14 3.60 -9.22 4.23
C LYS A 14 2.61 -10.27 3.75
N ASP A 15 3.10 -11.46 3.38
CA ASP A 15 2.21 -12.61 3.25
C ASP A 15 1.81 -13.21 4.60
N THR A 16 0.95 -14.22 4.55
CA THR A 16 0.47 -14.98 5.70
C THR A 16 1.58 -15.72 6.46
N GLN A 17 2.77 -15.88 5.86
CA GLN A 17 3.94 -16.46 6.51
C GLN A 17 4.85 -15.40 7.13
N GLY A 18 4.53 -14.11 6.95
CA GLY A 18 5.29 -12.98 7.46
C GLY A 18 6.41 -12.50 6.54
N ASN A 19 6.54 -13.04 5.32
CA ASN A 19 7.56 -12.60 4.37
C ASN A 19 7.18 -11.24 3.79
N ILE A 20 8.13 -10.30 3.80
CA ILE A 20 7.95 -8.96 3.23
C ILE A 20 7.74 -9.06 1.71
N LYS A 21 6.70 -8.38 1.22
CA LYS A 21 6.35 -8.27 -0.20
C LYS A 21 6.84 -6.95 -0.76
N LYS A 22 7.96 -7.02 -1.47
CA LYS A 22 8.63 -5.89 -2.15
C LYS A 22 8.16 -5.79 -3.60
N ASN A 23 8.28 -4.62 -4.20
CA ASN A 23 7.89 -4.36 -5.60
C ASN A 23 6.51 -4.93 -5.95
N THR A 24 5.61 -4.91 -4.97
CA THR A 24 4.28 -5.52 -5.06
C THR A 24 3.27 -4.41 -5.27
N PRO A 25 2.52 -4.42 -6.39
CA PRO A 25 1.44 -3.49 -6.59
C PRO A 25 0.41 -3.55 -5.46
N TYR A 26 -0.11 -2.40 -5.08
CA TYR A 26 -1.15 -2.30 -4.08
C TYR A 26 -2.16 -1.23 -4.46
N ILE A 27 -3.36 -1.39 -3.92
CA ILE A 27 -4.41 -0.38 -3.88
C ILE A 27 -4.70 -0.16 -2.39
N VAL A 28 -4.86 1.09 -1.98
CA VAL A 28 -5.35 1.47 -0.65
C VAL A 28 -6.54 2.39 -0.85
N LYS A 29 -7.61 2.15 -0.10
CA LYS A 29 -8.74 3.07 -0.04
C LYS A 29 -8.66 3.86 1.27
N VAL A 30 -9.11 5.10 1.23
CA VAL A 30 -9.09 6.02 2.37
C VAL A 30 -10.27 6.94 2.19
N GLY A 31 -11.36 6.69 2.92
CA GLY A 31 -12.66 7.30 2.62
C GLY A 31 -12.99 7.14 1.14
N ASP A 32 -13.21 8.26 0.45
CA ASP A 32 -13.51 8.29 -0.99
C ASP A 32 -12.25 8.30 -1.90
N LYS A 33 -11.05 8.33 -1.32
CA LYS A 33 -9.79 8.36 -2.08
C LYS A 33 -9.29 6.94 -2.35
N THR A 34 -8.82 6.71 -3.57
CA THR A 34 -8.11 5.49 -3.95
C THR A 34 -6.67 5.84 -4.29
N ILE A 35 -5.74 5.19 -3.59
CA ILE A 35 -4.30 5.32 -3.74
C ILE A 35 -3.79 4.03 -4.37
N LYS A 36 -2.96 4.14 -5.40
CA LYS A 36 -2.36 2.97 -6.08
C LYS A 36 -0.87 3.17 -6.12
N GLY A 37 -0.12 2.13 -5.80
CA GLY A 37 1.34 2.20 -5.80
C GLY A 37 1.99 0.84 -5.91
N ILE A 38 3.30 0.85 -5.73
CA ILE A 38 4.15 -0.34 -5.70
C ILE A 38 4.98 -0.25 -4.42
N SER A 39 5.04 -1.32 -3.65
CA SER A 39 5.80 -1.33 -2.40
C SER A 39 7.31 -1.22 -2.66
N ASN A 40 8.03 -0.54 -1.77
CA ASN A 40 9.48 -0.35 -1.90
C ASN A 40 10.27 -1.63 -1.53
N ASP A 41 11.61 -1.52 -1.48
CA ASP A 41 12.51 -2.63 -1.14
C ASP A 41 12.40 -3.13 0.31
N LEU A 42 11.66 -2.41 1.16
CA LEU A 42 11.27 -2.80 2.52
C LEU A 42 9.82 -3.30 2.60
N GLY A 43 9.12 -3.34 1.46
CA GLY A 43 7.71 -3.68 1.36
C GLY A 43 6.77 -2.59 1.87
N GLU A 44 7.26 -1.36 2.03
CA GLU A 44 6.47 -0.22 2.50
C GLU A 44 5.66 0.40 1.36
N THR A 45 4.43 0.82 1.67
CA THR A 45 3.65 1.73 0.82
C THR A 45 4.22 3.14 0.89
N GLU A 46 3.78 4.01 -0.02
CA GLU A 46 3.97 5.45 0.15
C GLU A 46 3.28 5.97 1.42
N ILE A 47 3.70 7.15 1.86
CA ILE A 47 3.11 7.82 3.02
C ILE A 47 1.74 8.36 2.64
N ILE A 48 0.74 7.99 3.44
CA ILE A 48 -0.65 8.39 3.29
C ILE A 48 -0.95 9.46 4.35
N TYR A 49 -1.39 10.63 3.89
CA TYR A 49 -1.77 11.75 4.75
C TYR A 49 -3.29 11.82 4.91
N LEU A 50 -3.74 11.79 6.16
CA LEU A 50 -5.15 11.84 6.54
C LEU A 50 -5.44 13.07 7.38
N GLU A 51 -6.61 13.66 7.18
CA GLU A 51 -7.10 14.73 8.06
C GLU A 51 -7.83 14.15 9.29
N ASP A 52 -8.47 12.99 9.15
CA ASP A 52 -9.12 12.22 10.22
C ASP A 52 -8.62 10.76 10.18
N GLU A 53 -8.26 10.21 11.35
CA GLU A 53 -7.79 8.82 11.50
C GLU A 53 -8.90 7.78 11.19
N LYS A 54 -10.17 8.18 11.30
CA LYS A 54 -11.32 7.29 11.10
C LYS A 54 -11.60 6.98 9.63
N ASP A 55 -11.00 7.74 8.71
CA ASP A 55 -11.17 7.55 7.27
C ASP A 55 -10.30 6.41 6.70
N LEU A 56 -9.55 5.72 7.55
CA LEU A 56 -8.64 4.65 7.13
C LEU A 56 -9.39 3.32 6.94
N ASP A 57 -9.75 2.99 5.69
CA ASP A 57 -10.26 1.67 5.28
C ASP A 57 -9.39 1.02 4.20
N ILE A 58 -8.48 0.14 4.61
CA ILE A 58 -7.45 -0.39 3.74
C ILE A 58 -7.89 -1.73 3.14
N SER A 59 -8.22 -1.73 1.85
CA SER A 59 -8.34 -2.95 1.06
C SER A 59 -7.12 -3.13 0.16
N ILE A 60 -6.23 -4.09 0.45
CA ILE A 60 -5.09 -4.40 -0.42
C ILE A 60 -5.53 -5.46 -1.43
N ASN A 61 -5.62 -5.10 -2.71
CA ASN A 61 -5.77 -6.06 -3.78
C ASN A 61 -4.41 -6.33 -4.44
N THR A 62 -3.91 -7.56 -4.30
CA THR A 62 -2.68 -8.04 -4.95
C THR A 62 -2.94 -8.89 -6.20
N GLU A 63 -4.20 -9.19 -6.50
CA GLU A 63 -4.61 -10.11 -7.58
C GLU A 63 -4.92 -9.37 -8.90
N ASP A 64 -5.14 -8.06 -8.87
CA ASP A 64 -5.51 -7.27 -10.06
C ASP A 64 -4.33 -6.96 -11.01
N TYR A 65 -3.11 -7.33 -10.63
CA TYR A 65 -1.93 -7.12 -11.47
C TYR A 65 -1.43 -8.46 -11.98
N ASP A 66 -1.69 -8.74 -13.26
CA ASP A 66 -1.05 -9.83 -14.00
C ASP A 66 0.47 -9.69 -13.86
N ILE A 67 1.04 -10.43 -12.92
CA ILE A 67 2.49 -10.54 -12.78
C ILE A 67 2.92 -11.34 -14.00
N ASN A 68 3.32 -10.64 -15.07
CA ASN A 68 4.04 -11.22 -16.18
C ASN A 68 5.27 -11.95 -15.61
N ARG A 69 5.12 -13.26 -15.38
CA ARG A 69 6.21 -14.16 -15.02
C ARG A 69 7.13 -14.23 -16.21
N PHE A 70 8.14 -13.37 -16.24
CA PHE A 70 9.30 -13.59 -17.10
C PHE A 70 10.11 -14.73 -16.48
N THR A 71 9.87 -15.95 -16.95
CA THR A 71 10.87 -17.01 -16.83
C THR A 71 11.94 -16.73 -17.87
N SER A 72 13.10 -16.22 -17.45
CA SER A 72 14.30 -16.34 -18.28
C SER A 72 14.70 -17.83 -18.26
N GLY A 73 14.43 -18.51 -19.37
CA GLY A 73 14.94 -19.85 -19.66
C GLY A 73 16.31 -19.75 -20.34
N ASP A 74 17.14 -20.73 -20.00
CA ASP A 74 18.48 -21.13 -20.47
C ASP A 74 19.71 -20.38 -19.94
#